data_AF-A0A2U1LKD9-F1
#
_entry.id   AF-A0A2U1LKD9-F1
#
_cell.length_a   1.000
_cell.length_b   1.000
_cell.length_c   1.000
_cell.angle_alpha   90.00
_cell.angle_beta   90.00
_cell.angle_gamma   90.00
#
_symmetry.space_group_name_H-M   'P 1'
#
loop_
_entity.id
_entity.type
_entity.pdbx_description
1 polymer ?
#
loop_
_entity_poly.entity_id
_entity_poly.type
_entity_poly.pdbx_seq_one_letter_code
_entity_poly.pdbx_strand_id
1 'polypeptide(L)'
;MAVFYLQGICHCRRDGRFASQKWYPVSKTLAEKSAWEFAEKNGLDVVTILPSTCLGHLLQPTLNASCAVLQQLLQGSRNRFEGETQPGMVSCEVAAKRLIDTGMVFTTVEDAVKETVESLKSKRLLVS
;
A
#
# COMPACT_ATOMS: atom_id res chain seq x y z
N MET A 1 -17.53 -11.56 3.84
CA MET A 1 -16.50 -10.78 3.11
C MET A 1 -15.31 -10.57 4.03
N ALA A 2 -14.21 -11.29 3.80
CA ALA A 2 -12.95 -11.03 4.50
C ALA A 2 -12.07 -10.18 3.59
N VAL A 3 -11.75 -8.96 4.01
CA VAL A 3 -10.85 -8.06 3.27
C VAL A 3 -9.46 -8.21 3.89
N PHE A 4 -8.56 -8.86 3.16
CA PHE A 4 -7.17 -8.98 3.57
C PHE A 4 -6.36 -7.85 2.94
N TYR A 5 -5.74 -7.03 3.80
CA TYR A 5 -4.90 -5.89 3.41
C TYR A 5 -3.46 -6.40 3.21
N LEU A 6 -3.06 -6.63 1.97
CA LEU A 6 -1.69 -7.04 1.64
C LEU A 6 -1.04 -5.92 0.83
N GLN A 7 -0.16 -5.15 1.46
CA GLN A 7 0.56 -4.07 0.79
C GLN A 7 1.45 -4.60 -0.36
N GLY A 8 1.46 -3.83 -1.45
CA GLY A 8 1.96 -4.09 -2.81
C GLY A 8 3.00 -5.20 -3.04
N ILE A 9 2.68 -6.09 -3.98
CA ILE A 9 3.61 -7.05 -4.57
C ILE A 9 4.58 -6.30 -5.49
N CYS A 10 5.85 -6.19 -5.11
CA CYS A 10 6.91 -6.02 -6.11
C CYS A 10 6.93 -7.27 -6.98
N HIS A 11 6.93 -7.10 -8.31
CA HIS A 11 6.88 -8.13 -9.35
C HIS A 11 7.86 -9.30 -9.10
N CYS A 12 7.46 -10.26 -8.26
CA CYS A 12 8.15 -11.52 -8.04
C CYS A 12 7.45 -12.51 -8.97
N ARG A 13 8.12 -12.92 -10.06
CA ARG A 13 7.52 -13.86 -11.02
C ARG A 13 7.02 -15.09 -10.27
N ARG A 14 5.87 -15.62 -10.70
CA ARG A 14 5.22 -16.85 -10.19
C ARG A 14 6.14 -18.09 -10.16
N ASP A 15 7.31 -18.01 -10.78
CA ASP A 15 8.28 -19.10 -10.97
C ASP A 15 9.12 -19.46 -9.72
N GLY A 16 8.90 -18.85 -8.56
CA GLY A 16 9.59 -19.25 -7.31
C GLY A 16 11.11 -19.06 -7.29
N ARG A 17 11.69 -18.32 -8.25
CA ARG A 17 13.13 -18.03 -8.31
C ARG A 17 13.46 -16.77 -7.51
N PHE A 18 14.04 -16.97 -6.33
CA PHE A 18 14.43 -15.92 -5.37
C PHE A 18 15.74 -15.22 -5.79
N ALA A 19 15.69 -14.40 -6.84
CA ALA A 19 16.90 -13.70 -7.33
C ALA A 19 17.16 -12.33 -6.68
N SER A 20 16.41 -11.94 -5.65
CA SER A 20 16.70 -10.70 -4.89
C SER A 20 16.20 -10.87 -3.46
N GLN A 21 16.90 -10.28 -2.47
CA GLN A 21 16.59 -10.34 -1.03
C GLN A 21 15.28 -9.59 -0.67
N LYS A 22 14.22 -9.74 -1.45
CA LYS A 22 12.91 -9.08 -1.31
C LYS A 22 11.97 -9.98 -0.52
N TRP A 23 12.27 -10.17 0.76
CA TRP A 23 11.48 -11.04 1.66
C TRP A 23 10.04 -10.55 1.88
N TYR A 24 9.85 -9.24 1.94
CA TYR A 24 8.52 -8.66 2.15
C TYR A 24 7.54 -8.99 1.01
N PRO A 25 7.83 -8.67 -0.28
CA PRO A 25 6.96 -9.06 -1.39
C PRO A 25 6.68 -10.56 -1.48
N VAL A 26 7.71 -11.38 -1.21
CA VAL A 26 7.58 -12.85 -1.18
C VAL A 26 6.58 -13.29 -0.12
N SER A 27 6.74 -12.80 1.12
CA SER A 27 5.85 -13.15 2.22
C SER A 27 4.40 -12.75 1.94
N LYS A 28 4.18 -11.59 1.33
CA LYS A 28 2.83 -11.10 0.96
C LYS A 28 2.20 -11.96 -0.13
N THR A 29 2.97 -12.34 -1.15
CA THR A 29 2.49 -13.22 -2.22
C THR A 29 2.10 -14.60 -1.68
N LEU A 30 2.92 -15.18 -0.79
CA LEU A 30 2.60 -16.47 -0.17
C LEU A 30 1.37 -16.38 0.74
N ALA A 31 1.25 -15.32 1.54
CA ALA A 31 0.09 -15.10 2.39
C ALA A 31 -1.20 -14.95 1.57
N GLU A 32 -1.15 -14.22 0.45
CA GLU A 32 -2.30 -14.08 -0.45
C GLU A 32 -2.72 -15.43 -1.03
N LYS A 33 -1.76 -16.20 -1.55
CA LYS A 33 -2.02 -17.53 -2.11
C LYS A 33 -2.67 -18.45 -1.09
N SER A 34 -2.14 -18.49 0.13
CA SER A 34 -2.71 -19.30 1.22
C SER A 34 -4.12 -18.82 1.63
N ALA A 35 -4.38 -17.51 1.61
CA ALA A 35 -5.72 -16.98 1.89
C ALA A 35 -6.75 -17.42 0.84
N TRP A 36 -6.39 -17.39 -0.45
CA TRP A 36 -7.25 -17.89 -1.54
C TRP A 36 -7.52 -19.39 -1.46
N GLU A 37 -6.48 -20.21 -1.24
CA GLU A 37 -6.64 -21.66 -1.09
C GLU A 37 -7.53 -22.02 0.10
N PHE A 38 -7.45 -21.26 1.20
CA PHE A 38 -8.32 -21.45 2.35
C PHE A 38 -9.76 -21.01 2.04
N ALA A 39 -9.94 -19.92 1.31
CA ALA A 39 -11.26 -19.42 0.92
C ALA A 39 -12.01 -20.43 0.05
N GLU A 40 -11.35 -20.98 -0.97
CA GLU A 40 -11.92 -21.99 -1.86
C GLU A 40 -12.36 -23.25 -1.10
N LYS A 41 -11.52 -23.73 -0.18
CA LYS A 41 -11.81 -24.93 0.64
C LYS A 41 -13.00 -24.74 1.57
N ASN A 42 -13.26 -23.52 2.02
CA ASN A 42 -14.30 -23.21 3.00
C ASN A 42 -15.52 -22.51 2.39
N GLY A 43 -15.57 -22.36 1.06
CA GLY A 43 -16.66 -21.66 0.38
C GLY A 43 -16.80 -20.20 0.78
N LEU A 44 -15.69 -19.53 1.11
CA LEU A 44 -15.68 -18.13 1.50
C LEU A 44 -15.54 -17.21 0.29
N ASP A 45 -16.35 -16.16 0.24
CA ASP A 45 -16.19 -15.06 -0.70
C ASP A 45 -15.16 -14.05 -0.15
N VAL A 46 -13.99 -14.00 -0.80
CA VAL A 46 -12.82 -13.21 -0.40
C VAL A 46 -12.47 -12.22 -1.51
N VAL A 47 -12.19 -10.98 -1.10
CA VAL A 47 -11.71 -9.92 -1.98
C VAL A 47 -10.42 -9.38 -1.38
N THR A 48 -9.34 -9.42 -2.16
CA THR A 48 -8.04 -8.87 -1.76
C THR A 48 -7.83 -7.50 -2.38
N ILE A 49 -7.39 -6.54 -1.56
CA ILE A 49 -7.02 -5.19 -2.00
C ILE A 49 -5.53 -5.00 -1.73
N LEU A 50 -4.79 -4.62 -2.78
CA LEU A 50 -3.35 -4.42 -2.74
C LEU A 50 -3.00 -2.93 -2.80
N PRO A 51 -3.00 -2.21 -1.67
CA PRO A 51 -2.64 -0.80 -1.63
C PRO A 51 -1.14 -0.62 -1.86
N SER A 52 -0.79 0.47 -2.54
CA SER A 52 0.59 0.90 -2.75
C SER A 52 1.04 1.82 -1.60
N THR A 53 0.75 3.11 -1.71
CA THR A 53 1.13 4.13 -0.73
C THR A 53 -0.04 4.43 0.19
N CYS A 54 0.15 4.26 1.50
CA CYS A 54 -0.88 4.56 2.50
C CYS A 54 -0.61 5.92 3.12
N LEU A 55 -1.35 6.93 2.65
CA LEU A 55 -1.39 8.29 3.20
C LEU A 55 -2.69 8.51 3.99
N GLY A 56 -2.69 9.51 4.85
CA GLY A 56 -3.83 9.91 5.68
C GLY A 56 -3.43 10.15 7.13
N HIS A 57 -4.43 10.29 8.00
CA HIS A 57 -4.21 10.52 9.42
C HIS A 57 -3.46 9.35 10.10
N LEU A 58 -2.39 9.64 10.83
CA LEU A 58 -1.61 8.61 11.51
C LEU A 58 -2.31 8.22 12.82
N LEU A 59 -2.92 7.04 12.84
CA LEU A 59 -3.49 6.48 14.08
C LEU A 59 -2.39 6.07 15.09
N GLN A 60 -1.23 5.68 14.59
CA GLN A 60 -0.09 5.26 15.40
C GLN A 60 0.82 6.44 15.81
N PRO A 61 1.60 6.33 16.89
CA PRO A 61 2.54 7.38 17.30
C PRO A 61 3.81 7.43 16.43
N THR A 62 4.11 6.35 15.70
CA THR A 62 5.28 6.19 14.85
C THR A 62 4.97 6.44 13.37
N LEU A 63 6.01 6.64 12.55
CA LEU A 63 5.84 6.80 11.11
C LEU A 63 5.72 5.45 10.41
N ASN A 64 4.75 5.34 9.49
CA ASN A 64 4.79 4.28 8.48
C ASN A 64 5.76 4.67 7.35
N ALA A 65 6.19 3.69 6.54
CA ALA A 65 7.16 3.93 5.47
C ALA A 65 6.70 5.01 4.48
N SER A 66 5.42 5.02 4.11
CA SER A 66 4.83 6.00 3.18
C SER A 66 4.89 7.44 3.73
N CYS A 67 4.51 7.62 4.99
CA CYS A 67 4.52 8.92 5.68
C CYS A 67 5.95 9.38 5.96
N ALA A 68 6.89 8.46 6.20
CA ALA A 68 8.31 8.79 6.34
C ALA A 68 8.88 9.35 5.03
N VAL A 69 8.53 8.75 3.89
CA VAL A 69 8.91 9.30 2.57
C VAL A 69 8.32 10.69 2.37
N LEU A 70 7.03 10.88 2.68
CA LEU A 70 6.41 12.21 2.56
C LEU A 70 7.07 13.24 3.49
N GLN A 71 7.33 12.89 4.75
CA GLN A 71 8.02 13.75 5.70
C GLN A 71 9.41 14.16 5.20
N GLN A 72 10.17 13.19 4.68
CA GLN A 72 11.48 13.41 4.07
C GLN A 72 11.41 14.39 2.90
N LEU A 73 10.41 14.24 2.02
CA LEU A 73 10.20 15.17 0.90
C LEU A 73 9.90 16.59 1.39
N LEU A 74 9.07 16.74 2.43
CA LEU A 74 8.71 18.04 3.00
C LEU A 74 9.89 18.72 3.71
N GLN A 75 10.80 17.96 4.30
CA GLN A 75 12.02 18.45 4.93
C GLN A 75 13.15 18.78 3.93
N GLY A 76 12.86 18.72 2.62
CA GLY A 76 13.81 19.06 1.57
C GLY A 76 14.88 17.99 1.33
N SER A 77 14.69 16.77 1.83
CA SER A 77 15.63 15.69 1.55
C SER A 77 15.64 15.35 0.06
N ARG A 78 16.85 15.19 -0.49
CA ARG A 78 17.10 14.92 -1.90
C ARG A 78 17.15 13.41 -2.18
N ASN A 79 16.28 12.65 -1.53
CA ASN A 79 16.16 11.21 -1.79
C ASN A 79 15.63 11.00 -3.19
N ARG A 80 16.56 10.74 -4.12
CA ARG A 80 16.23 10.37 -5.49
C ARG A 80 16.00 8.87 -5.48
N PHE A 81 14.77 8.45 -5.79
CA PHE A 81 14.54 7.05 -6.11
C PHE A 81 15.30 6.77 -7.41
N GLU A 82 16.34 5.94 -7.33
CA GLU A 82 17.11 5.51 -8.50
C GLU A 82 16.30 4.46 -9.27
N GLY A 83 15.30 4.93 -10.02
CA GLY A 83 14.42 4.11 -10.86
C GLY A 83 12.98 4.00 -10.36
N GLU A 84 12.15 3.33 -11.17
CA GLU A 84 10.75 3.03 -10.81
C GLU A 84 10.70 2.02 -9.67
N THR A 85 10.13 2.42 -8.54
CA THR A 85 9.90 1.52 -7.40
C THR A 85 8.79 0.51 -7.68
N GLN A 86 7.88 0.82 -8.62
CA GLN A 86 6.71 0.01 -8.97
C GLN A 86 6.50 -0.03 -10.49
N PRO A 87 7.39 -0.74 -11.22
CA PRO A 87 7.25 -0.86 -12.67
C PRO A 87 5.96 -1.60 -13.04
N GLY A 88 5.23 -1.04 -14.01
CA GLY A 88 3.98 -1.61 -14.52
C GLY A 88 2.71 -1.24 -13.74
N MET A 89 2.77 -0.28 -12.81
CA MET A 89 1.57 0.26 -12.18
C MET A 89 0.81 1.14 -13.19
N VAL A 90 -0.41 0.72 -13.52
CA VAL A 90 -1.29 1.41 -14.49
C VAL A 90 -2.66 1.66 -13.85
N SER A 91 -3.32 2.74 -14.26
CA SER A 91 -4.71 2.99 -13.87
C SER A 91 -5.62 1.90 -14.42
N CYS A 92 -6.50 1.37 -13.59
CA CYS A 92 -7.47 0.34 -13.98
C CYS A 92 -8.88 0.75 -13.53
N GLU A 93 -9.67 1.29 -14.46
CA GLU A 93 -11.03 1.75 -14.19
C GLU A 93 -11.95 0.61 -13.72
N VAL A 94 -11.76 -0.59 -14.26
CA VAL A 94 -12.52 -1.79 -13.84
C VAL A 94 -12.25 -2.12 -12.37
N ALA A 95 -10.99 -2.01 -11.93
CA ALA A 95 -10.65 -2.24 -10.53
C ALA A 95 -11.24 -1.15 -9.63
N ALA A 96 -11.15 0.12 -10.04
CA ALA A 96 -11.74 1.23 -9.29
C ALA A 96 -13.25 1.06 -9.13
N LYS A 97 -13.97 0.74 -10.21
CA LYS A 97 -15.41 0.50 -10.16
C LYS A 97 -15.77 -0.64 -9.20
N ARG A 98 -15.04 -1.76 -9.25
CA ARG A 98 -15.26 -2.88 -8.32
C ARG A 98 -15.09 -2.49 -6.85
N LEU A 99 -14.13 -1.61 -6.54
CA LEU A 99 -13.93 -1.11 -5.17
C LEU A 99 -15.06 -0.17 -4.74
N ILE A 100 -15.57 0.66 -5.66
CA ILE A 100 -16.76 1.48 -5.39
C ILE A 100 -17.98 0.58 -5.12
N ASP A 101 -18.14 -0.48 -5.92
CA ASP A 101 -19.24 -1.45 -5.76
C ASP A 101 -19.16 -2.22 -4.43
N THR A 102 -17.96 -2.40 -3.85
CA THR A 102 -17.81 -2.95 -2.48
C THR A 102 -18.07 -1.91 -1.37
N GLY A 103 -18.43 -0.67 -1.72
CA GLY A 103 -18.75 0.41 -0.79
C GLY A 103 -17.56 1.26 -0.37
N MET A 104 -16.41 1.18 -1.07
CA MET A 104 -15.27 2.04 -0.77
C MET A 104 -15.51 3.47 -1.27
N VAL A 105 -15.11 4.43 -0.43
CA VAL A 105 -15.12 5.86 -0.76
C VAL A 105 -13.69 6.30 -1.06
N PHE A 106 -13.52 7.02 -2.17
CA PHE A 106 -12.23 7.53 -2.61
C PHE A 106 -12.06 8.99 -2.19
N THR A 107 -10.92 9.29 -1.59
CA THR A 107 -10.46 10.66 -1.33
C THR A 107 -9.51 11.10 -2.44
N THR A 108 -9.44 12.41 -2.68
CA THR A 108 -8.42 12.95 -3.60
C THR A 108 -7.03 12.78 -3.00
N VAL A 109 -6.00 12.77 -3.85
CA VAL A 109 -4.61 12.63 -3.39
C VAL A 109 -4.20 13.88 -2.60
N GLU A 110 -4.68 15.05 -3.03
CA GLU A 110 -4.46 16.34 -2.38
C GLU A 110 -4.98 16.34 -0.95
N ASP A 111 -6.21 15.86 -0.74
CA ASP A 111 -6.81 15.76 0.59
C ASP A 111 -6.05 14.77 1.46
N ALA A 112 -5.70 13.59 0.92
CA ALA A 112 -4.92 12.59 1.65
C ALA A 112 -3.54 13.12 2.08
N VAL A 113 -2.86 13.87 1.20
CA VAL A 113 -1.58 14.52 1.52
C VAL A 113 -1.78 15.58 2.60
N LYS A 114 -2.80 16.43 2.47
CA LYS A 114 -3.12 17.48 3.45
C LYS A 114 -3.40 16.88 4.83
N GLU A 115 -4.23 15.85 4.91
CA GLU A 115 -4.51 15.13 6.16
C GLU A 115 -3.25 14.53 6.77
N THR A 116 -2.38 13.94 5.94
CA THR A 116 -1.11 13.40 6.42
C THR A 116 -0.23 14.50 7.01
N VAL A 117 -0.08 15.63 6.30
CA VAL A 117 0.71 16.78 6.75
C VAL A 117 0.20 17.33 8.09
N GLU A 118 -1.11 17.53 8.21
CA GLU A 118 -1.71 18.01 9.46
C GLU A 118 -1.54 17.00 10.60
N SER A 119 -1.66 15.70 10.31
CA SER A 119 -1.36 14.65 11.28
C SER A 119 0.11 14.62 11.71
N LEU A 120 1.04 14.93 10.81
CA LEU A 120 2.47 14.98 11.13
C LEU A 120 2.82 16.20 11.99
N LYS A 121 2.22 17.36 11.72
CA LYS A 121 2.37 18.58 12.52
C LYS A 121 1.85 18.38 13.94
N SER A 122 0.63 17.83 14.10
CA SER A 122 0.02 17.63 15.42
C SER A 122 0.85 16.69 16.32
N LYS A 123 1.52 15.71 15.73
CA LYS A 123 2.41 14.77 16.42
C LYS A 123 3.85 15.27 16.58
N ARG A 124 4.14 16.52 16.18
CA ARG A 124 5.49 17.12 16.21
C ARG A 124 6.53 16.31 15.43
N LEU A 125 6.08 15.60 14.39
CA LEU A 125 6.95 14.84 13.48
C LEU A 125 7.47 15.72 12.34
N LEU A 126 6.85 16.86 12.07
CA LEU A 126 7.41 17.89 11.21
C LEU A 126 7.90 19.06 12.07
N VAL A 127 9.19 19.38 11.96
CA VAL A 127 9.77 20.58 12.54
C VAL A 127 9.75 21.64 11.45
N SER A 128 8.97 22.69 11.65
CA SER A 128 8.91 23.88 10.79
C SER A 128 9.94 24.91 11.21
#